data_AF-A0A7X4ET57-F1
#
_entry.id   AF-A0A7X4ET57-F1
#
_cell.length_a   1.000
_cell.length_b   1.000
_cell.length_c   1.000
_cell.angle_alpha   90.00
_cell.angle_beta   90.00
_cell.angle_gamma   90.00
#
_symmetry.space_group_name_H-M   'P 1'
#
loop_
_entity.id
_entity.type
_entity.pdbx_description
1 polymer ?
#
loop_
_entity_poly.entity_id
_entity_poly.type
_entity_poly.pdbx_seq_one_letter_code
_entity_poly.pdbx_strand_id
1 'polypeptide(L)'
;MLRSWWWFLHGLAVLAIVVSSLGPWWKCFVAACVLTHFRWRQLPRVPDFEIVSPGNWSAPGLDRHGLVLTARSRCGGWWVRLVLEDARGTLEWILYFDQLTPSNWRLLEEEVRAAVCRGSDTGVRMR
;
A
#
# COMPACT_ATOMS: atom_id res chain seq x y z
N MET A 1 5.56 8.62 6.97
CA MET A 1 4.65 8.76 8.14
C MET A 1 4.30 7.40 8.73
N LEU A 2 3.93 6.40 7.91
CA LEU A 2 3.78 4.98 8.25
C LEU A 2 5.03 4.41 8.91
N ARG A 3 6.25 4.77 8.47
CA ARG A 3 7.50 4.33 9.14
C ARG A 3 7.59 4.84 10.58
N SER A 4 7.31 6.12 10.82
CA SER A 4 7.31 6.72 12.16
C SER A 4 6.17 6.17 13.03
N TRP A 5 4.98 6.00 12.44
CA TRP A 5 3.81 5.41 13.10
C TRP A 5 4.04 3.94 13.48
N TRP A 6 4.70 3.19 12.60
CA TRP A 6 5.09 1.81 12.85
C TRP A 6 6.10 1.74 14.01
N TRP A 7 7.12 2.59 14.03
CA TRP A 7 8.03 2.68 15.17
C TRP A 7 7.33 3.10 16.46
N PHE A 8 6.37 4.03 16.38
CA PHE A 8 5.58 4.47 17.52
C PHE A 8 4.73 3.33 18.12
N LEU A 9 3.95 2.62 17.30
CA LEU A 9 3.12 1.50 17.73
C LEU A 9 3.96 0.38 18.37
N HIS A 10 5.12 0.09 17.80
CA HIS A 10 5.97 -0.95 18.37
C HIS A 10 6.74 -0.48 19.61
N GLY A 11 7.12 0.80 19.68
CA GLY A 11 7.65 1.39 20.90
C GLY A 11 6.63 1.29 22.04
N LEU A 12 5.35 1.52 21.74
CA LEU A 12 4.24 1.36 22.69
C LEU A 12 4.04 -0.11 23.10
N ALA A 13 4.18 -1.06 22.18
CA ALA A 13 4.14 -2.49 22.48
C ALA A 13 5.31 -2.93 23.38
N VAL A 14 6.53 -2.48 23.10
CA VAL A 14 7.71 -2.74 23.96
C VAL A 14 7.51 -2.13 25.34
N LEU A 15 7.04 -0.89 25.41
CA LEU A 15 6.73 -0.23 26.68
C LEU A 15 5.70 -1.04 27.48
N ALA A 16 4.59 -1.45 26.85
CA ALA A 16 3.56 -2.27 27.49
C ALA A 16 4.12 -3.57 28.09
N ILE A 17 5.08 -4.22 27.41
CA ILE A 17 5.76 -5.42 27.93
C ILE A 17 6.62 -5.08 29.14
N VAL A 18 7.34 -3.96 29.11
CA VAL A 18 8.21 -3.53 30.22
C VAL A 18 7.40 -3.21 31.48
N VAL A 19 6.31 -2.41 31.36
CA VAL A 19 5.44 -2.05 32.50
C VAL A 19 4.48 -3.16 32.94
N SER A 20 4.36 -4.25 32.18
CA SER A 20 3.55 -5.39 32.60
C SER A 20 4.12 -6.09 33.84
N SER A 21 3.23 -6.66 34.65
CA SER A 21 3.57 -7.53 35.79
C SER A 21 3.99 -8.94 35.39
N LEU A 22 4.28 -9.16 34.10
CA LEU A 22 4.74 -10.46 33.59
C LEU A 22 6.05 -10.87 34.27
N GLY A 23 6.15 -12.17 34.58
CA GLY A 23 7.41 -12.75 35.03
C GLY A 23 8.53 -12.58 33.98
N PRO A 24 9.81 -12.59 34.39
CA PRO A 24 10.94 -12.29 33.51
C PRO A 24 11.00 -13.20 32.27
N TRP A 25 10.68 -14.49 32.41
CA TRP A 25 10.61 -15.43 31.29
C TRP A 25 9.57 -15.03 30.23
N TRP A 26 8.39 -14.57 30.64
CA TRP A 26 7.36 -14.11 29.71
C TRP A 26 7.75 -12.80 29.02
N LYS A 27 8.43 -11.88 29.73
CA LYS A 27 8.96 -10.66 29.10
C LYS A 27 9.95 -10.99 27.98
N CYS A 28 10.87 -11.93 28.21
CA CYS A 28 11.81 -12.40 27.20
C CYS A 28 11.11 -13.06 26.01
N PHE A 29 10.11 -13.92 26.25
CA PHE A 29 9.34 -14.56 25.18
C PHE A 29 8.58 -13.53 24.33
N VAL A 30 7.86 -12.59 24.95
CA VAL A 30 7.11 -11.58 24.20
C VAL A 30 8.06 -10.63 23.47
N ALA A 31 9.20 -10.25 24.07
CA ALA A 31 10.24 -9.48 23.39
C ALA A 31 10.79 -10.21 22.16
N ALA A 32 11.04 -11.53 22.27
CA ALA A 32 11.45 -12.34 21.12
C ALA A 32 10.36 -12.39 20.04
N CYS A 33 9.08 -12.55 20.39
CA CYS A 33 7.97 -12.48 19.45
C CYS A 33 7.89 -11.12 18.74
N VAL A 34 8.07 -10.03 19.48
CA VAL A 34 8.09 -8.67 18.92
C VAL A 34 9.27 -8.49 17.98
N LEU A 35 10.48 -8.92 18.37
CA LEU A 35 11.67 -8.85 17.51
C LEU A 35 11.54 -9.73 16.26
N THR A 36 10.98 -10.92 16.37
CA THR A 36 10.71 -11.80 15.23
C THR A 36 9.64 -11.20 14.33
N HIS A 37 8.58 -10.62 14.91
CA HIS A 37 7.57 -9.88 14.15
C HIS A 37 8.20 -8.70 13.40
N PHE A 38 9.05 -7.92 14.06
CA PHE A 38 9.81 -6.84 13.46
C PHE A 38 10.70 -7.31 12.31
N ARG A 39 11.39 -8.44 12.48
CA ARG A 39 12.33 -8.98 11.49
C ARG A 39 11.62 -9.58 10.28
N TRP A 40 10.45 -10.20 10.47
CA TRP A 40 9.65 -10.78 9.40
C TRP A 40 8.71 -9.79 8.71
N ARG A 41 8.18 -8.81 9.44
CA ARG A 41 7.40 -7.69 8.91
C ARG A 41 8.32 -6.48 8.69
N GLN A 42 9.43 -6.67 7.97
CA GLN A 42 10.02 -5.54 7.25
C GLN A 42 8.88 -4.90 6.46
N LEU A 43 8.75 -3.56 6.57
CA LEU A 43 7.75 -2.69 5.91
C LEU A 43 6.99 -3.40 4.79
N PRO A 44 5.64 -3.37 4.73
CA PRO A 44 4.89 -3.99 3.64
C PRO A 44 5.59 -3.69 2.33
N ARG A 45 6.30 -4.68 1.78
CA ARG A 45 7.07 -4.49 0.56
C ARG A 45 6.00 -4.29 -0.47
N VAL A 46 5.81 -3.04 -0.88
CA VAL A 46 5.07 -2.73 -2.09
C VAL A 46 5.75 -3.61 -3.14
N PRO A 47 5.02 -4.51 -3.82
CA PRO A 47 5.56 -5.22 -4.97
C PRO A 47 6.16 -4.17 -5.86
N ASP A 48 7.27 -4.49 -6.50
CA ASP A 48 7.83 -3.59 -7.49
C ASP A 48 6.75 -3.35 -8.54
N PHE A 49 6.16 -2.16 -8.50
CA PHE A 49 5.21 -1.68 -9.49
C PHE A 49 5.97 -0.68 -10.33
N GLU A 50 5.95 -0.93 -11.63
CA GLU A 50 6.61 -0.07 -12.58
C GLU A 50 5.54 0.55 -13.46
N ILE A 51 5.56 1.88 -13.53
CA ILE A 51 4.76 2.62 -14.49
C ILE A 51 5.51 2.54 -15.82
N VAL A 52 5.07 1.65 -16.71
CA VAL A 52 5.71 1.45 -18.02
C VAL A 52 5.39 2.62 -18.95
N SER A 53 4.14 3.09 -18.90
CA SER A 53 3.69 4.31 -19.57
C SER A 53 2.45 4.85 -18.83
N PRO A 54 2.03 6.10 -19.08
CA PRO A 54 0.83 6.64 -18.44
C PRO A 54 -0.39 5.75 -18.64
N GLY A 55 -1.01 5.28 -17.55
CA GLY A 55 -2.15 4.37 -17.59
C GLY A 55 -1.84 2.90 -17.93
N ASN A 56 -0.57 2.52 -18.11
CA ASN A 56 -0.12 1.15 -18.30
C ASN A 56 0.95 0.76 -17.27
N TRP A 57 0.61 -0.22 -16.44
CA TRP A 57 1.36 -0.58 -15.26
C TRP A 57 1.88 -2.03 -15.37
N SER A 58 2.95 -2.30 -14.66
CA SER A 58 3.59 -3.61 -14.57
C SER A 58 3.77 -3.95 -13.09
N ALA A 59 3.53 -5.21 -12.75
CA ALA A 59 3.80 -5.79 -11.44
C ALA A 59 4.65 -7.06 -11.66
N PRO A 60 5.96 -6.94 -11.93
CA PRO A 60 6.83 -8.07 -12.23
C PRO A 60 6.85 -9.10 -11.10
N GLY A 61 6.78 -8.64 -9.84
CA GLY A 61 6.71 -9.53 -8.67
C GLY A 61 5.46 -10.42 -8.62
N LEU A 62 4.45 -10.14 -9.44
CA LEU A 62 3.23 -10.92 -9.57
C LEU A 62 3.08 -11.57 -10.97
N ASP A 63 4.08 -11.46 -11.85
CA ASP A 63 3.98 -11.89 -13.25
C ASP A 63 2.76 -11.27 -13.96
N ARG A 64 2.50 -9.98 -13.70
CA ARG A 64 1.40 -9.23 -14.33
C ARG A 64 1.94 -8.02 -15.06
N HIS A 65 1.56 -7.91 -16.33
CA HIS A 65 1.97 -6.83 -17.22
C HIS A 65 0.74 -6.30 -17.94
N GLY A 66 0.80 -5.07 -18.43
CA GLY A 66 -0.34 -4.50 -19.15
C GLY A 66 -1.49 -4.08 -18.23
N LEU A 67 -1.21 -3.81 -16.95
CA LEU A 67 -2.22 -3.46 -15.96
C LEU A 67 -2.76 -2.06 -16.25
N VAL A 68 -4.06 -1.95 -16.51
CA VAL A 68 -4.72 -0.68 -16.82
C VAL A 68 -5.45 -0.17 -15.59
N LEU A 69 -5.28 1.12 -15.31
CA LEU A 69 -5.97 1.78 -14.21
C LEU A 69 -7.45 1.97 -14.53
N THR A 70 -8.32 1.47 -13.65
CA THR A 70 -9.77 1.56 -13.82
C THR A 70 -10.35 2.79 -13.12
N ALA A 71 -11.56 3.18 -13.54
CA ALA A 71 -12.34 4.25 -12.90
C ALA A 71 -12.86 3.90 -11.49
N ARG A 72 -12.66 2.66 -11.03
CA ARG A 72 -12.94 2.24 -9.64
C ARG A 72 -11.84 2.69 -8.66
N SER A 73 -10.69 3.13 -9.17
CA SER A 73 -9.60 3.69 -8.37
C SER A 73 -10.03 4.97 -7.63
N ARG A 74 -9.47 5.21 -6.44
CA ARG A 74 -9.82 6.34 -5.58
C ARG A 74 -8.57 6.90 -4.90
N CYS A 75 -8.54 8.23 -4.75
CA CYS A 75 -7.51 8.93 -3.99
C CYS A 75 -8.14 9.59 -2.76
N GLY A 76 -7.50 9.44 -1.60
CA GLY A 76 -7.69 10.24 -0.40
C GLY A 76 -6.39 10.96 -0.04
N GLY A 77 -6.45 11.92 0.88
CA GLY A 77 -5.31 12.84 1.12
C GLY A 77 -3.98 12.17 1.55
N TRP A 78 -4.01 10.92 2.02
CA TRP A 78 -2.80 10.19 2.47
C TRP A 78 -2.77 8.73 1.98
N TRP A 79 -3.72 8.33 1.14
CA TRP A 79 -3.86 6.97 0.63
C TRP A 79 -4.46 6.97 -0.78
N VAL A 80 -4.11 5.99 -1.60
CA VAL A 80 -4.69 5.76 -2.93
C VAL A 80 -5.07 4.29 -3.04
N ARG A 81 -6.35 4.02 -3.33
CA ARG A 81 -6.80 2.68 -3.73
C ARG A 81 -6.70 2.57 -5.25
N LEU A 82 -5.80 1.72 -5.71
CA LEU A 82 -5.66 1.36 -7.11
C LEU A 82 -6.50 0.13 -7.41
N VAL A 83 -7.30 0.22 -8.47
CA VAL A 83 -8.00 -0.94 -9.04
C VAL A 83 -7.51 -1.06 -10.47
N LEU A 84 -6.66 -2.06 -10.69
CA LEU A 84 -5.98 -2.34 -11.95
C LEU A 84 -6.61 -3.57 -12.61
N GLU A 85 -6.67 -3.60 -13.93
CA GLU A 85 -7.20 -4.73 -14.69
C GLU A 85 -6.23 -5.16 -15.80
N ASP A 86 -6.14 -6.46 -16.04
CA ASP A 86 -5.50 -7.05 -17.22
C ASP A 86 -6.31 -8.27 -17.70
N ALA A 87 -5.76 -9.05 -18.63
CA ALA A 87 -6.40 -10.27 -19.16
C ALA A 87 -6.64 -11.39 -18.12
N ARG A 88 -5.91 -11.40 -17.00
CA ARG A 88 -6.05 -12.34 -15.88
C ARG A 88 -7.08 -11.88 -14.82
N GLY A 89 -7.54 -10.64 -14.87
CA GLY A 89 -8.62 -10.13 -14.02
C GLY A 89 -8.27 -8.84 -13.26
N THR A 90 -8.93 -8.58 -12.15
CA THR A 90 -8.73 -7.37 -11.34
C THR A 90 -7.62 -7.57 -10.29
N LEU A 91 -6.83 -6.53 -10.07
CA LEU A 91 -5.89 -6.38 -8.95
C LEU A 91 -6.27 -5.15 -8.16
N GLU A 92 -6.46 -5.30 -6.85
CA GLU A 92 -6.73 -4.17 -5.97
C GLU A 92 -5.56 -3.93 -5.02
N TRP A 93 -5.20 -2.66 -4.86
CA TRP A 93 -4.08 -2.26 -4.02
C TRP A 93 -4.39 -0.99 -3.25
N ILE A 94 -3.83 -0.85 -2.05
CA ILE A 94 -3.84 0.40 -1.28
C ILE A 94 -2.40 0.87 -1.10
N LEU A 95 -2.09 2.03 -1.68
CA LEU A 95 -0.83 2.73 -1.50
C LEU A 95 -1.01 3.86 -0.49
N TYR A 96 0.02 4.12 0.29
CA TYR A 96 0.08 5.23 1.23
C TYR A 96 1.09 6.28 0.77
N PHE A 97 0.86 7.54 1.13
CA PHE A 97 1.67 8.69 0.69
C PHE A 97 3.18 8.47 0.85
N ASP A 98 3.59 7.82 1.93
CA ASP A 98 5.00 7.63 2.27
C ASP A 98 5.66 6.41 1.64
N GLN A 99 4.94 5.67 0.81
CA GLN A 99 5.48 4.60 -0.01
C GLN A 99 6.05 5.11 -1.34
N LEU A 100 5.75 6.36 -1.71
CA LEU A 100 6.21 6.99 -2.92
C LEU A 100 6.97 8.29 -2.59
N THR A 101 7.80 8.74 -3.53
CA THR A 101 8.33 10.11 -3.46
C THR A 101 7.18 11.11 -3.64
N PRO A 102 7.27 12.34 -3.09
CA PRO A 102 6.20 13.34 -3.26
C PRO A 102 5.86 13.65 -4.72
N SER A 103 6.84 13.58 -5.63
CA SER A 103 6.62 13.76 -7.07
C SER A 103 5.81 12.60 -7.67
N ASN A 104 6.17 11.36 -7.34
CA ASN A 104 5.47 10.18 -7.84
C ASN A 104 4.05 10.10 -7.26
N TRP A 105 3.86 10.58 -6.02
CA TRP A 105 2.54 10.68 -5.43
C TRP A 105 1.63 11.61 -6.23
N ARG A 106 2.08 12.83 -6.56
CA ARG A 106 1.26 13.77 -7.35
C ARG A 106 0.90 13.22 -8.72
N LEU A 107 1.86 12.61 -9.40
CA LEU A 107 1.62 11.95 -10.69
C LEU A 107 0.56 10.86 -10.57
N LEU A 108 0.64 10.05 -9.52
CA LEU A 108 -0.37 9.01 -9.25
C LEU A 108 -1.76 9.60 -9.00
N GLU A 109 -1.85 10.69 -8.23
CA GLU A 109 -3.13 11.36 -7.98
C GLU A 109 -3.75 11.89 -9.28
N GLU A 110 -2.92 12.46 -10.16
CA GLU A 110 -3.34 12.95 -11.48
C GLU A 110 -3.82 11.80 -12.38
N GLU A 111 -3.10 10.67 -12.42
CA GLU A 111 -3.51 9.50 -13.20
C GLU A 111 -4.84 8.91 -12.71
N VAL A 112 -5.00 8.75 -11.39
CA VAL A 112 -6.24 8.26 -10.80
C VAL A 112 -7.41 9.19 -11.13
N ARG A 113 -7.20 10.51 -11.02
CA ARG A 113 -8.23 11.49 -11.38
C ARG A 113 -8.59 11.40 -12.86
N ALA A 114 -7.60 11.29 -13.74
CA ALA A 114 -7.82 11.15 -15.18
C ALA A 114 -8.57 9.84 -15.54
N ALA A 115 -8.25 8.73 -14.89
CA ALA A 115 -8.94 7.45 -15.10
C ALA A 115 -10.42 7.50 -14.67
N VAL A 116 -10.71 8.16 -13.55
CA VAL A 116 -12.09 8.38 -13.07
C VAL A 116 -12.89 9.23 -14.06
N CYS A 117 -12.29 10.29 -14.61
CA CYS A 117 -12.94 11.10 -15.65
C CYS A 117 -13.23 10.27 -16.92
N ARG A 118 -12.24 9.52 -17.43
CA ARG A 118 -12.41 8.68 -18.64
C ARG A 118 -13.50 7.63 -18.51
N GLY A 119 -13.62 6.99 -17.35
CA GLY A 119 -14.68 5.98 -17.11
C GLY A 119 -16.07 6.58 -16.96
N SER A 120 -16.17 7.86 -16.58
CA SER A 120 -17.46 8.56 -16.50
C SER A 120 -18.04 8.81 -17.90
N ASP A 121 -17.20 9.11 -18.88
CA ASP A 121 -17.63 9.36 -20.27
C ASP A 121 -18.08 8.08 -21.00
N THR A 122 -17.51 6.93 -20.64
CA THR A 122 -17.87 5.64 -21.24
C THR A 122 -19.21 5.11 -20.73
N GLY A 123 -19.60 5.44 -19.49
CA GLY A 123 -20.89 5.06 -18.91
C GLY A 123 -22.10 5.81 -19.49
N VAL A 124 -21.89 6.97 -20.13
CA VAL A 124 -22.98 7.78 -20.71
C VAL A 124 -23.42 7.28 -22.09
N ARG A 125 -22.59 6.49 -22.80
CA ARG A 125 -22.92 5.99 -24.15
C ARG A 125 -23.72 4.69 -24.22
N MET A 126 -24.14 4.12 -23.09
CA MET A 126 -24.91 2.86 -23.05
C MET A 126 -26.32 3.01 -22.43
N ARG A 127 -26.98 4.15 -22.65
CA ARG A 127 -28.41 4.31 -22.38
C ARG A 127 -29.14 4.81 -23.62
#